data_AF-A0A537CCZ0-F1
#
_entry.id   AF-A0A537CCZ0-F1
#
_cell.length_a   1.000
_cell.length_b   1.000
_cell.length_c   1.000
_cell.angle_alpha   90.00
_cell.angle_beta   90.00
_cell.angle_gamma   90.00
#
_symmetry.space_group_name_H-M   'P 1'
#
loop_
_entity.id
_entity.type
_entity.pdbx_description
1 polymer ?
#
loop_
_entity_poly.entity_id
_entity_poly.type
_entity_poly.pdbx_seq_one_letter_code
_entity_poly.pdbx_strand_id
1 'polypeptide(L)'
;MRVETFAFFSGIAYLAAGLLGLVPAALMPAPADAPPIHVTLFHGYLLGLFAVNVLHNAVHLAIGVWGVVAWRGMTSPKVYARSLAILYGALAVMGGIPGLDTLFGLLPIHGHDIWLHAGTAALAAYFGWRSAASAERRAGAIPERREQALPVAPEHRTRPDRRLPRSEV
;
A
#
# COMPACT_ATOMS: atom_id res chain seq x y z
N MET A 1 8.35 -9.63 0.62
CA MET A 1 6.93 -9.59 1.04
C MET A 1 6.05 -9.19 -0.13
N ARG A 2 4.88 -9.82 -0.32
CA ARG A 2 3.91 -9.45 -1.37
C ARG A 2 2.96 -8.36 -0.88
N VAL A 3 2.26 -7.69 -1.80
CA VAL A 3 1.31 -6.60 -1.47
C VAL A 3 0.11 -7.11 -0.67
N GLU A 4 -0.32 -8.36 -0.88
CA GLU A 4 -1.36 -9.03 -0.10
C GLU A 4 -0.92 -9.16 1.36
N THR A 5 0.32 -9.59 1.58
CA THR A 5 0.88 -9.76 2.94
C THR A 5 1.03 -8.42 3.65
N PHE A 6 1.40 -7.37 2.93
CA PHE A 6 1.37 -6.00 3.45
C PHE A 6 -0.04 -5.57 3.84
N ALA A 7 -1.04 -5.83 3.00
CA ALA A 7 -2.44 -5.51 3.28
C ALA A 7 -2.95 -6.22 4.55
N PHE A 8 -2.56 -7.48 4.74
CA PHE A 8 -2.89 -8.23 5.95
C PHE A 8 -2.26 -7.60 7.21
N PHE A 9 -0.94 -7.42 7.25
CA PHE A 9 -0.26 -6.93 8.45
C PHE A 9 -0.68 -5.51 8.80
N SER A 10 -0.79 -4.61 7.82
CA SER A 10 -1.32 -3.27 8.04
C SER A 10 -2.78 -3.32 8.51
N GLY A 11 -3.60 -4.18 7.90
CA GLY A 11 -4.99 -4.38 8.31
C GLY A 11 -5.12 -4.80 9.79
N ILE A 12 -4.34 -5.79 10.21
CA ILE A 12 -4.29 -6.22 11.62
C ILE A 12 -3.79 -5.10 12.55
N ALA A 13 -2.76 -4.36 12.15
CA ALA A 13 -2.24 -3.24 12.94
C ALA A 13 -3.31 -2.15 13.15
N TYR A 14 -4.04 -1.76 12.09
CA TYR A 14 -5.11 -0.77 12.17
C TYR A 14 -6.32 -1.28 12.95
N LEU A 15 -6.68 -2.56 12.82
CA LEU A 15 -7.71 -3.17 13.68
C LEU A 15 -7.31 -3.11 15.16
N ALA A 16 -6.07 -3.48 15.48
CA ALA A 16 -5.57 -3.44 16.85
C ALA A 16 -5.57 -2.01 17.41
N ALA A 17 -5.09 -1.03 16.64
CA ALA A 17 -5.10 0.38 17.05
C ALA A 17 -6.53 0.88 17.30
N GLY A 18 -7.45 0.58 16.38
CA GLY A 18 -8.86 0.96 16.51
C GLY A 18 -9.55 0.31 17.70
N LEU A 19 -9.31 -0.98 17.96
CA LEU A 19 -9.87 -1.69 19.11
C LEU A 19 -9.29 -1.18 20.44
N LEU A 20 -7.97 -1.03 20.52
CA LEU A 20 -7.31 -0.51 21.73
C LEU A 20 -7.73 0.92 22.03
N GLY A 21 -7.92 1.75 21.00
CA GLY A 21 -8.41 3.12 21.18
C GLY A 21 -9.84 3.21 21.74
N LEU A 22 -10.61 2.12 21.71
CA LEU A 22 -11.93 2.02 22.33
C LEU A 22 -11.88 1.48 23.77
N VAL A 23 -10.69 1.22 24.31
CA VAL A 23 -10.49 0.76 25.68
C VAL A 23 -9.94 1.93 26.51
N PRO A 24 -10.74 2.57 27.39
CA PRO A 24 -10.29 3.73 28.15
C PRO A 24 -9.03 3.46 29.00
N ALA A 25 -8.89 2.24 29.53
CA ALA A 25 -7.71 1.84 30.30
C ALA A 25 -6.41 1.75 29.47
N ALA A 26 -6.50 1.71 28.14
CA ALA A 26 -5.34 1.74 27.24
C ALA A 26 -4.93 3.16 26.82
N LEU A 27 -5.71 4.17 27.20
CA LEU A 27 -5.49 5.57 26.82
C LEU A 27 -4.88 6.36 27.98
N MET A 28 -3.83 7.11 27.67
CA MET A 28 -3.33 8.15 28.57
C MET A 28 -4.08 9.46 28.35
N PRO A 29 -4.26 10.30 29.40
CA PRO A 29 -4.86 11.62 29.25
C PRO A 29 -4.12 12.48 28.24
N ALA A 30 -4.85 13.33 27.52
CA ALA A 30 -4.25 14.28 26.62
C ALA A 30 -3.36 15.29 27.39
N PRO A 31 -2.16 15.61 26.88
CA PRO A 31 -1.34 16.71 27.40
C PRO A 31 -2.09 18.04 27.39
N ALA A 32 -1.71 18.96 28.28
CA ALA A 32 -2.37 20.25 28.41
C ALA A 32 -2.23 21.16 27.17
N ASP A 33 -1.19 20.92 26.36
CA ASP A 33 -0.88 21.62 25.12
C ASP A 33 -1.42 20.92 23.87
N ALA A 34 -2.23 19.86 24.03
CA ALA A 34 -2.84 19.18 22.90
C ALA A 34 -3.78 20.12 22.11
N PRO A 35 -3.72 20.09 20.77
CA PRO A 35 -4.63 20.86 19.91
C PRO A 35 -6.11 20.60 20.24
N PRO A 36 -6.97 21.64 20.20
CA PRO A 36 -8.37 21.49 20.53
C PRO A 36 -9.11 20.64 19.49
N ILE A 37 -10.02 19.78 19.97
CA ILE A 37 -10.89 18.97 19.12
C ILE A 37 -12.34 19.04 19.59
N HIS A 38 -13.29 18.89 18.67
CA HIS A 38 -14.72 18.93 18.94
C HIS A 38 -15.27 17.59 19.42
N VAL A 39 -14.63 16.48 19.03
CA VAL A 39 -15.08 15.12 19.38
C VAL A 39 -14.14 14.51 20.41
N THR A 40 -14.59 14.51 21.67
CA THR A 40 -13.79 14.12 22.83
C THR A 40 -14.09 12.71 23.35
N LEU A 41 -15.10 12.04 22.82
CA LEU A 41 -15.42 10.66 23.21
C LEU A 41 -14.25 9.74 22.83
N PHE A 42 -13.78 8.94 23.80
CA PHE A 42 -12.55 8.12 23.69
C PHE A 42 -11.31 8.91 23.30
N HIS A 43 -11.28 10.21 23.59
CA HIS A 43 -10.08 11.00 23.33
C HIS A 43 -8.98 10.70 24.35
N GLY A 44 -7.78 10.40 23.84
CA GLY A 44 -6.60 10.15 24.64
C GLY A 44 -5.42 9.72 23.77
N TYR A 45 -4.33 9.34 24.41
CA TYR A 45 -3.08 8.97 23.75
C TYR A 45 -2.83 7.47 23.91
N LEU A 46 -2.91 6.73 22.80
CA LEU A 46 -2.57 5.33 22.76
C LEU A 46 -1.04 5.18 22.87
N LEU A 47 -0.60 4.29 23.78
CA LEU A 47 0.81 4.14 24.15
C LEU A 47 1.48 5.44 24.68
N GLY A 48 0.68 6.45 25.05
CA GLY A 48 1.18 7.77 25.43
C GLY A 48 1.72 8.62 24.27
N LEU A 49 1.57 8.15 23.01
CA LEU A 49 2.19 8.80 21.84
C LEU A 49 1.18 9.23 20.78
N PHE A 50 0.20 8.37 20.47
CA PHE A 50 -0.69 8.53 19.31
C PHE A 50 -2.04 9.04 19.75
N ALA A 51 -2.39 10.25 19.32
CA ALA A 51 -3.64 10.86 19.71
C ALA A 51 -4.79 10.19 18.94
N VAL A 52 -5.79 9.72 19.68
CA VAL A 52 -6.98 9.08 19.11
C VAL A 52 -8.24 9.68 19.71
N ASN A 53 -9.36 9.42 19.04
CA ASN A 53 -10.70 9.58 19.57
C ASN A 53 -11.64 8.58 18.87
N VAL A 54 -12.92 8.60 19.20
CA VAL A 54 -13.90 7.66 18.63
C VAL A 54 -13.93 7.67 17.09
N LEU A 55 -13.80 8.84 16.45
CA LEU A 55 -13.79 8.93 14.99
C LEU A 55 -12.50 8.39 14.39
N HIS A 56 -11.35 8.68 15.02
CA HIS A 56 -10.05 8.13 14.60
C HIS A 56 -10.04 6.61 14.70
N ASN A 57 -10.61 6.07 15.78
CA ASN A 57 -10.73 4.63 15.95
C ASN A 57 -11.68 4.01 14.92
N ALA A 58 -12.80 4.66 14.58
CA ALA A 58 -13.69 4.20 13.53
C ALA A 58 -12.98 4.13 12.16
N VAL A 59 -12.17 5.14 11.83
CA VAL A 59 -11.34 5.15 10.62
C VAL A 59 -10.30 4.02 10.65
N HIS A 60 -9.61 3.82 11.77
CA HIS A 60 -8.68 2.70 11.95
C HIS A 60 -9.36 1.35 11.76
N LEU A 61 -10.55 1.14 12.33
CA LEU A 61 -11.30 -0.11 12.14
C LEU A 61 -11.70 -0.30 10.67
N ALA A 62 -12.20 0.74 10.00
CA ALA A 62 -12.60 0.67 8.59
C ALA A 62 -11.41 0.30 7.69
N ILE A 63 -10.26 0.95 7.90
CA ILE A 63 -9.02 0.68 7.18
C ILE A 63 -8.53 -0.74 7.48
N GLY A 64 -8.58 -1.13 8.75
CA GLY A 64 -8.18 -2.45 9.21
C GLY A 64 -8.99 -3.58 8.55
N VAL A 65 -10.32 -3.45 8.56
CA VAL A 65 -11.24 -4.37 7.87
C VAL A 65 -10.95 -4.39 6.37
N TRP A 66 -10.76 -3.23 5.73
CA TRP A 66 -10.45 -3.17 4.30
C TRP A 66 -9.15 -3.91 3.96
N GLY A 67 -8.10 -3.77 4.78
CA GLY A 67 -6.84 -4.49 4.61
C GLY A 67 -7.00 -6.02 4.66
N VAL A 68 -7.79 -6.52 5.62
CA VAL A 68 -8.11 -7.96 5.73
C VAL A 68 -8.95 -8.44 4.53
N VAL A 69 -9.97 -7.68 4.13
CA VAL A 69 -10.81 -7.98 2.96
C VAL A 69 -9.98 -8.00 1.68
N ALA A 70 -9.05 -7.06 1.51
CA ALA A 70 -8.13 -7.01 0.38
C ALA A 70 -7.18 -8.22 0.37
N TRP A 71 -6.64 -8.59 1.53
CA TRP A 71 -5.79 -9.79 1.66
C TRP A 71 -6.52 -11.08 1.30
N ARG A 72 -7.81 -11.20 1.66
CA ARG A 72 -8.66 -12.34 1.29
C ARG A 72 -9.01 -12.41 -0.20
N GLY A 73 -8.56 -11.44 -1.00
CA GLY A 73 -8.81 -11.40 -2.45
C GLY A 73 -10.19 -10.87 -2.84
N MET A 74 -10.96 -10.33 -1.88
CA MET A 74 -12.29 -9.76 -2.15
C MET A 74 -12.20 -8.34 -2.74
N THR A 75 -11.11 -7.62 -2.45
CA THR A 75 -10.78 -6.34 -3.09
C THR A 75 -9.30 -6.32 -3.47
N SER A 76 -8.87 -5.34 -4.27
CA SER A 76 -7.49 -5.26 -4.75
C SER A 76 -6.52 -4.79 -3.64
N PRO A 77 -5.52 -5.60 -3.24
CA PRO A 77 -4.49 -5.18 -2.28
C PRO A 77 -3.62 -4.03 -2.80
N LYS A 78 -3.48 -3.92 -4.13
CA LYS A 78 -2.76 -2.80 -4.76
C LYS A 78 -3.53 -1.50 -4.61
N VAL A 79 -4.84 -1.53 -4.80
CA VAL A 79 -5.69 -0.34 -4.62
C VAL A 79 -5.64 0.09 -3.16
N TYR A 80 -5.82 -0.84 -2.22
CA TYR A 80 -5.65 -0.59 -0.79
C TYR A 80 -4.30 0.09 -0.47
N ALA A 81 -3.18 -0.48 -0.92
CA ALA A 81 -1.85 0.08 -0.65
C ALA A 81 -1.66 1.48 -1.28
N ARG A 82 -2.16 1.71 -2.49
CA ARG A 82 -2.07 3.03 -3.14
C ARG A 82 -2.94 4.07 -2.44
N SER A 83 -4.15 3.69 -2.03
CA SER A 83 -5.05 4.54 -1.26
C SER A 83 -4.42 4.91 0.09
N LEU A 84 -3.83 3.95 0.81
CA LEU A 84 -3.09 4.26 2.04
C LEU A 84 -1.95 5.25 1.78
N ALA A 85 -1.16 5.04 0.74
CA ALA A 85 -0.04 5.94 0.43
C ALA A 85 -0.50 7.39 0.23
N ILE A 86 -1.58 7.58 -0.54
CA ILE A 86 -2.12 8.90 -0.85
C ILE A 86 -2.75 9.53 0.40
N LEU A 87 -3.63 8.79 1.08
CA LEU A 87 -4.38 9.29 2.24
C LEU A 87 -3.44 9.63 3.39
N TYR A 88 -2.58 8.69 3.80
CA TYR A 88 -1.64 8.92 4.90
C TYR A 88 -0.53 9.91 4.54
N GLY A 89 -0.14 9.99 3.26
CA GLY A 89 0.77 11.02 2.80
C GLY A 89 0.16 12.42 2.96
N ALA A 90 -1.10 12.59 2.57
CA ALA A 90 -1.82 13.84 2.78
C ALA A 90 -1.98 14.16 4.27
N LEU A 91 -2.36 13.18 5.11
CA LEU A 91 -2.47 13.38 6.56
C LEU A 91 -1.14 13.79 7.21
N ALA A 92 -0.02 13.18 6.79
CA ALA A 92 1.30 13.54 7.30
C ALA A 92 1.69 14.98 6.92
N VAL A 93 1.40 15.38 5.68
CA VAL A 93 1.66 16.77 5.23
C VAL A 93 0.77 17.75 5.99
N MET A 94 -0.53 17.49 6.11
CA MET A 94 -1.46 18.36 6.83
C MET A 94 -1.07 18.49 8.30
N GLY A 95 -0.80 17.37 8.98
CA GLY A 95 -0.44 17.39 10.40
C GLY A 95 0.86 18.14 10.71
N GLY A 96 1.79 18.21 9.75
CA GLY A 96 3.02 19.00 9.87
C GLY A 96 2.85 20.50 9.65
N ILE A 97 1.69 20.95 9.18
CA ILE A 97 1.39 22.36 8.94
C ILE A 97 0.62 22.92 10.16
N PRO A 98 1.14 23.97 10.83
CA PRO A 98 0.42 24.61 11.93
C PRO A 98 -0.98 25.06 11.52
N GLY A 99 -1.99 24.70 12.32
CA GLY A 99 -3.40 25.00 12.05
C GLY A 99 -4.15 23.96 11.19
N LEU A 100 -3.45 22.94 10.67
CA LEU A 100 -4.03 21.77 10.00
C LEU A 100 -3.73 20.46 10.75
N ASP A 101 -3.41 20.58 12.03
CA ASP A 101 -2.99 19.56 12.99
C ASP A 101 -4.16 18.73 13.56
N THR A 102 -5.38 19.03 13.09
CA THR A 102 -6.59 18.23 13.24
C THR A 102 -7.33 18.16 11.90
N LEU A 103 -8.04 17.07 11.65
CA LEU A 103 -8.91 16.98 10.48
C LEU A 103 -10.24 17.72 10.77
N PHE A 104 -10.28 19.02 10.46
CA PHE A 104 -11.42 19.91 10.71
C PHE A 104 -11.86 19.95 12.19
N GLY A 105 -10.92 19.79 13.13
CA GLY A 105 -11.23 19.67 14.57
C GLY A 105 -11.90 18.36 14.98
N LEU A 106 -12.07 17.40 14.08
CA LEU A 106 -12.80 16.14 14.34
C LEU A 106 -11.88 15.00 14.75
N LEU A 107 -10.70 14.88 14.15
CA LEU A 107 -9.74 13.81 14.42
C LEU A 107 -8.36 14.43 14.65
N PRO A 108 -7.63 13.99 15.69
CA PRO A 108 -6.24 14.42 15.86
C PRO A 108 -5.36 13.80 14.75
N ILE A 109 -4.46 14.60 14.16
CA ILE A 109 -3.49 14.13 13.15
C ILE A 109 -2.09 14.70 13.38
N HIS A 110 -1.78 15.07 14.63
CA HIS A 110 -0.60 15.82 15.05
C HIS A 110 0.39 14.98 15.86
N GLY A 111 1.49 15.61 16.30
CA GLY A 111 2.47 14.96 17.17
C GLY A 111 3.08 13.71 16.52
N HIS A 112 3.06 12.57 17.23
CA HIS A 112 3.61 11.32 16.71
C HIS A 112 2.77 10.71 15.58
N ASP A 113 1.51 11.09 15.43
CA ASP A 113 0.66 10.61 14.34
C ASP A 113 1.20 11.05 12.99
N ILE A 114 1.82 12.24 12.90
CA ILE A 114 2.47 12.73 11.67
C ILE A 114 3.51 11.73 11.16
N TRP A 115 4.38 11.26 12.05
CA TRP A 115 5.44 10.31 11.70
C TRP A 115 4.89 8.92 11.39
N LEU A 116 3.87 8.48 12.12
CA LEU A 116 3.19 7.23 11.84
C LEU A 116 2.50 7.25 10.47
N HIS A 117 1.87 8.38 10.12
CA HIS A 117 1.27 8.60 8.82
C HIS A 117 2.31 8.60 7.72
N ALA A 118 3.42 9.33 7.89
CA ALA A 118 4.52 9.36 6.93
C ALA A 118 5.11 7.96 6.71
N GLY A 119 5.36 7.21 7.79
CA GLY A 119 5.88 5.84 7.73
C GLY A 119 4.91 4.89 7.02
N THR A 120 3.62 4.96 7.36
CA THR A 120 2.56 4.20 6.66
C THR A 120 2.55 4.54 5.18
N ALA A 121 2.57 5.82 4.83
CA ALA A 121 2.52 6.29 3.45
C ALA A 121 3.72 5.77 2.64
N ALA A 122 4.92 5.83 3.21
CA ALA A 122 6.14 5.33 2.57
C ALA A 122 6.10 3.82 2.32
N LEU A 123 5.71 3.02 3.32
CA LEU A 123 5.58 1.57 3.17
C LEU A 123 4.48 1.22 2.15
N ALA A 124 3.35 1.89 2.22
CA ALA A 124 2.23 1.68 1.32
C ALA A 124 2.59 2.06 -0.13
N ALA A 125 3.31 3.16 -0.34
CA ALA A 125 3.83 3.57 -1.64
C ALA A 125 4.79 2.52 -2.22
N TYR A 126 5.71 2.03 -1.39
CA TYR A 126 6.63 0.96 -1.79
C TYR A 126 5.87 -0.28 -2.30
N PHE A 127 4.91 -0.81 -1.54
CA PHE A 127 4.18 -2.02 -1.96
C PHE A 127 3.16 -1.75 -3.09
N GLY A 128 2.52 -0.58 -3.10
CA GLY A 128 1.49 -0.20 -4.07
C GLY A 128 2.01 0.01 -5.50
N TRP A 129 3.26 0.48 -5.66
CA TRP A 129 3.85 0.77 -6.98
C TRP A 129 4.95 -0.18 -7.40
N ARG A 130 5.58 -0.95 -6.50
CA ARG A 130 6.64 -1.93 -6.86
C ARG A 130 6.21 -2.93 -7.94
N SER A 131 4.93 -3.29 -7.99
CA SER A 131 4.42 -4.23 -9.01
C SER A 131 4.21 -3.63 -10.41
N ALA A 132 3.95 -2.32 -10.50
CA ALA A 132 3.85 -1.62 -11.80
C ALA A 132 5.24 -1.45 -12.42
N ALA A 133 6.23 -1.03 -11.62
CA ALA A 133 7.60 -0.83 -12.09
C ALA A 133 8.26 -2.14 -12.60
N SER A 134 7.92 -3.30 -12.03
CA SER A 134 8.38 -4.60 -12.54
C SER A 134 7.70 -5.03 -13.83
N ALA A 135 6.42 -4.68 -14.04
CA ALA A 135 5.69 -4.98 -15.27
C ALA A 135 6.13 -4.05 -16.41
N GLU A 136 6.30 -2.75 -16.15
CA GLU A 136 6.83 -1.76 -17.09
C GLU A 136 8.26 -2.09 -17.53
N ARG A 137 9.14 -2.46 -16.59
CA ARG A 137 10.50 -2.94 -16.94
C ARG A 137 10.48 -4.18 -17.83
N ARG A 138 9.56 -5.12 -17.60
CA ARG A 138 9.39 -6.31 -18.45
C ARG A 138 8.82 -5.96 -19.81
N ALA A 139 7.86 -5.04 -19.86
CA ALA A 139 7.24 -4.58 -21.09
C ALA A 139 8.20 -3.76 -21.94
N GLY A 140 9.13 -3.00 -21.36
CA GLY A 140 10.19 -2.28 -22.08
C GLY A 140 11.32 -3.18 -22.60
N ALA A 141 11.59 -4.32 -21.94
CA ALA A 141 12.59 -5.29 -22.39
C ALA A 141 12.14 -6.16 -23.60
N ILE A 142 10.84 -6.22 -23.89
CA ILE A 142 10.28 -6.99 -25.03
C ILE A 142 10.47 -6.27 -26.38
N PRO A 143 10.26 -4.94 -26.50
CA PRO A 143 10.58 -4.14 -27.68
C PRO A 143 12.04 -4.27 -28.13
N GLU A 144 13.00 -4.08 -27.21
CA GLU A 144 14.44 -4.20 -27.53
C GLU A 144 14.80 -5.58 -28.10
N ARG A 145 14.19 -6.65 -27.57
CA ARG A 145 14.43 -8.02 -28.05
C ARG A 145 13.85 -8.26 -29.46
N ARG A 146 12.77 -7.57 -29.82
CA ARG A 146 12.18 -7.63 -31.17
C ARG A 146 13.00 -6.82 -32.18
N GLU A 147 13.59 -5.71 -31.76
CA GLU A 147 14.45 -4.88 -32.60
C GLU A 147 15.85 -5.50 -32.82
N GLN A 148 16.40 -6.20 -31.83
CA GLN A 148 17.64 -6.98 -31.98
C GLN A 148 17.43 -8.29 -32.77
N ALA A 149 16.20 -8.80 -32.85
CA ALA A 149 15.84 -9.96 -33.68
C ALA A 149 15.47 -9.52 -35.11
N LEU A 150 16.38 -8.82 -35.78
CA LEU A 150 16.34 -8.67 -37.24
C LEU A 150 16.61 -10.02 -37.93
N PRO A 151 16.14 -10.22 -39.18
CA PRO A 151 15.79 -11.54 -39.70
C PRO A 151 17.01 -12.43 -39.82
N VAL A 152 16.97 -13.58 -39.14
CA VAL A 152 17.86 -14.70 -39.44
C VAL A 152 17.66 -15.05 -40.91
N ALA A 153 18.68 -14.80 -41.74
CA ALA A 153 18.64 -15.14 -43.15
C ALA A 153 18.28 -16.62 -43.29
N PRO A 154 17.36 -17.00 -44.22
CA PRO A 154 16.99 -18.39 -44.37
C PRO A 154 18.23 -19.18 -44.78
N GLU A 155 18.68 -20.06 -43.89
CA GLU A 155 19.76 -21.01 -44.17
C GLU A 155 19.28 -21.90 -45.32
N HIS A 156 19.76 -21.64 -46.54
CA HIS A 156 19.46 -22.44 -47.71
C HIS A 156 20.16 -23.80 -47.56
N ARG A 157 19.50 -24.72 -46.85
CA ARG A 157 19.92 -26.12 -46.79
C ARG A 157 19.63 -26.77 -48.13
N THR A 158 20.64 -26.83 -48.98
CA THR A 158 20.69 -27.69 -50.15
C THR A 158 20.62 -29.15 -49.70
N ARG A 159 19.46 -29.76 -49.91
CA ARG A 159 19.22 -31.19 -49.67
C ARG A 159 19.83 -31.98 -50.85
N PRO A 160 20.81 -32.89 -50.63
CA PRO A 160 21.31 -33.72 -51.71
C PRO A 160 20.25 -34.75 -52.09
N ASP A 161 19.91 -34.77 -53.37
CA ASP A 161 18.86 -35.56 -53.98
C ASP A 161 19.26 -37.05 -53.96
N ARG A 162 18.60 -37.84 -53.12
CA ARG A 162 18.86 -39.29 -53.00
C ARG A 162 18.12 -40.00 -54.13
N ARG A 163 18.75 -40.09 -55.31
CA ARG A 163 18.27 -40.94 -56.41
C ARG A 163 18.24 -42.39 -55.91
N LEU A 164 17.05 -42.99 -55.89
CA LEU A 164 16.87 -44.43 -55.74
C LEU A 164 16.91 -45.08 -57.13
N PRO A 165 17.67 -46.17 -57.33
CA PRO A 165 17.68 -46.89 -58.60
C PRO A 165 16.35 -47.65 -58.79
N ARG A 166 15.76 -47.48 -59.98
CA ARG A 166 14.63 -48.30 -60.45
C ARG A 166 15.12 -49.71 -60.72
N SER A 167 14.51 -50.71 -60.10
CA SER A 167 14.55 -52.10 -60.57
C SER A 167 13.32 -52.34 -61.45
N GLU A 168 13.57 -52.55 -62.74
CA GLU A 168 12.62 -53.21 -63.64
C GLU A 168 12.53 -54.70 -63.24
N VAL A 169 11.32 -55.22 -63.08
CA VAL A 169 10.68 -56.38 -63.77
C VAL A 169 9.26 -56.49 -63.24
#